data_AF-A0A0C3N7Y4-F1
#
_entry.id   AF-A0A0C3N7Y4-F1
#
_cell.length_a   1.000
_cell.length_b   1.000
_cell.length_c   1.000
_cell.angle_alpha   90.00
_cell.angle_beta   90.00
_cell.angle_gamma   90.00
#
_symmetry.space_group_name_H-M   'P 1'
#
loop_
_entity.id
_entity.type
_entity.pdbx_description
1 polymer ?
#
loop_
_entity_poly.entity_id
_entity_poly.type
_entity_poly.pdbx_seq_one_letter_code
_entity_poly.pdbx_strand_id
1 'polypeptide(L)'
;YGDKGAAIIEHTLIALFPASAELTAAIRPLLLAQFMTYFMVPYVATLLIADDYSPTTVVKAHKIMVASSDAGSLIHPANDDDAELEEI
;
A
#
# COMPACT_ATOMS: atom_id res chain seq x y z
N TYR A 1 -5.61 -5.93 -2.65
CA TYR A 1 -4.95 -4.78 -3.29
C TYR A 1 -3.90 -5.34 -4.22
N GLY A 2 -4.09 -5.18 -5.53
CA GLY A 2 -3.08 -5.53 -6.53
C GLY A 2 -2.11 -4.37 -6.75
N ASP A 3 -1.34 -4.43 -7.84
CA ASP A 3 -0.26 -3.48 -8.12
C ASP A 3 -0.72 -2.02 -8.14
N LYS A 4 -1.87 -1.73 -8.77
CA LYS A 4 -2.45 -0.36 -8.81
C LYS A 4 -2.77 0.17 -7.41
N GLY A 5 -3.40 -0.65 -6.57
CA GLY A 5 -3.72 -0.28 -5.20
C GLY A 5 -2.47 -0.06 -4.34
N ALA A 6 -1.43 -0.88 -4.54
CA ALA A 6 -0.15 -0.69 -3.87
C ALA A 6 0.52 0.63 -4.30
N ALA A 7 0.49 0.96 -5.59
CA ALA A 7 1.05 2.20 -6.13
C ALA A 7 0.34 3.45 -5.58
N ILE A 8 -1.00 3.44 -5.50
CA ILE A 8 -1.78 4.55 -4.92
C ILE A 8 -1.39 4.79 -3.46
N ILE A 9 -1.29 3.72 -2.66
CA ILE A 9 -0.87 3.81 -1.26
C ILE A 9 0.56 4.34 -1.16
N GLU A 10 1.49 3.82 -1.96
CA GLU A 10 2.89 4.27 -1.98
C GLU A 10 3.00 5.76 -2.34
N HIS A 11 2.33 6.19 -3.41
CA HIS A 11 2.34 7.58 -3.87
C HIS A 11 1.78 8.52 -2.80
N THR A 12 0.64 8.16 -2.20
CA THR A 12 0.02 8.92 -1.11
C THR A 12 0.97 9.06 0.08
N LEU A 13 1.65 7.98 0.48
CA LEU A 13 2.57 8.01 1.60
C LEU A 13 3.81 8.86 1.31
N ILE A 14 4.35 8.82 0.09
CA ILE A 14 5.48 9.67 -0.31
C ILE A 14 5.08 11.16 -0.30
N ALA A 15 3.85 11.47 -0.73
CA ALA A 15 3.33 12.84 -0.71
C ALA A 15 3.15 13.39 0.72
N LEU A 16 2.65 12.56 1.64
CA LEU A 16 2.44 12.92 3.04
C LEU A 16 3.75 12.97 3.85
N PHE A 17 4.68 12.07 3.54
CA PHE A 17 5.94 11.91 4.25
C PHE A 17 7.12 11.98 3.28
N PRO A 18 7.45 13.18 2.76
CA PRO A 18 8.53 13.35 1.82
C PRO A 18 9.86 12.89 2.43
N ALA A 19 10.75 12.39 1.58
CA ALA A 19 12.05 11.90 2.00
C ALA A 19 12.83 12.97 2.77
N SER A 20 13.23 12.64 4.00
CA SER A 20 14.09 13.48 4.84
C SER A 20 15.37 12.73 5.21
N ALA A 21 16.39 13.48 5.64
CA ALA A 21 17.64 12.89 6.08
C ALA A 21 17.43 12.04 7.34
N GLU A 22 16.54 12.49 8.23
CA GLU A 22 16.14 11.81 9.46
C GLU A 22 15.43 10.49 9.17
N LEU A 23 14.45 10.49 8.27
CA LEU A 23 13.75 9.28 7.85
C LEU A 23 14.73 8.29 7.21
N THR A 24 15.58 8.79 6.30
CA THR A 24 16.58 7.96 5.61
C THR A 24 17.57 7.32 6.59
N ALA A 25 17.95 8.03 7.65
CA ALA A 25 18.80 7.48 8.70
C ALA A 25 18.07 6.43 9.54
N ALA A 26 16.79 6.66 9.86
CA ALA A 26 15.99 5.78 10.72
C ALA A 26 15.67 4.41 10.06
N ILE A 27 15.56 4.37 8.74
CA ILE A 27 15.18 3.15 8.01
C ILE A 27 16.38 2.32 7.51
N ARG A 28 17.62 2.76 7.79
CA ARG A 28 18.81 1.98 7.43
C ARG A 28 18.74 0.57 8.04
N PRO A 29 19.20 -0.47 7.31
CA PRO A 29 19.97 -0.40 6.08
C PRO A 29 19.13 -0.29 4.79
N LEU A 30 17.81 -0.19 4.89
CA LEU A 30 16.94 -0.19 3.71
C LEU A 30 16.97 1.16 3.00
N LEU A 31 16.80 1.11 1.67
CA LEU A 31 16.44 2.29 0.89
C LEU A 31 14.98 2.66 1.17
N LEU A 32 14.62 3.93 1.01
CA LEU A 32 13.25 4.40 1.20
C LEU A 32 12.24 3.57 0.38
N ALA A 33 12.52 3.34 -0.90
CA ALA A 33 11.66 2.49 -1.74
C ALA A 33 11.47 1.08 -1.15
N GLN A 34 12.54 0.42 -0.69
CA GLN A 34 12.44 -0.91 -0.08
C GLN A 34 11.61 -0.89 1.22
N PHE A 35 11.80 0.13 2.05
CA PHE A 35 11.02 0.30 3.27
C PHE A 35 9.52 0.51 2.95
N MET A 36 9.22 1.32 1.94
CA MET A 36 7.86 1.59 1.50
C MET A 36 7.19 0.32 0.98
N THR A 37 7.82 -0.35 0.01
CA THR A 37 7.28 -1.56 -0.63
C THR A 37 7.10 -2.72 0.36
N TYR A 38 8.05 -2.94 1.26
CA TYR A 38 8.03 -4.14 2.12
C TYR A 38 7.30 -3.96 3.45
N PHE A 39 7.21 -2.72 3.96
CA PHE A 39 6.65 -2.49 5.29
C PHE A 39 5.46 -1.54 5.26
N MET A 40 5.63 -0.34 4.72
CA MET A 40 4.60 0.70 4.85
C MET A 40 3.35 0.41 4.02
N VAL A 41 3.52 0.03 2.74
CA VAL A 41 2.37 -0.28 1.87
C VAL A 41 1.57 -1.48 2.40
N PRO A 42 2.17 -2.63 2.75
CA PRO A 42 1.43 -3.76 3.32
C PRO A 42 0.75 -3.42 4.66
N TYR A 43 1.42 -2.62 5.51
CA TYR A 43 0.88 -2.20 6.80
C TYR A 43 -0.36 -1.32 6.62
N VAL A 44 -0.28 -0.28 5.79
CA VAL A 44 -1.40 0.62 5.53
C VAL A 44 -2.55 -0.11 4.83
N ALA A 45 -2.28 -0.94 3.82
CA ALA A 45 -3.31 -1.77 3.19
C ALA A 45 -4.03 -2.67 4.19
N THR A 46 -3.30 -3.24 5.15
CA THR A 46 -3.88 -4.05 6.23
C THR A 46 -4.80 -3.22 7.13
N LEU A 47 -4.40 -2.00 7.48
CA LEU A 47 -5.23 -1.11 8.31
C LEU A 47 -6.51 -0.69 7.58
N LEU A 48 -6.41 -0.34 6.29
CA LEU A 48 -7.59 0.00 5.46
C LEU A 48 -8.59 -1.17 5.44
N ILE A 49 -8.13 -2.39 5.18
CA ILE A 49 -8.99 -3.58 5.21
C ILE A 49 -9.60 -3.80 6.59
N ALA A 50 -8.83 -3.58 7.67
CA ALA A 50 -9.34 -3.77 9.02
C ALA A 50 -10.48 -2.79 9.34
N ASP A 51 -10.38 -1.55 8.82
CA ASP A 51 -11.41 -0.52 8.95
C ASP A 51 -12.66 -0.88 8.12
N ASP A 52 -12.47 -1.27 6.85
CA ASP A 52 -13.57 -1.67 5.94
C ASP A 52 -14.37 -2.87 6.45
N TYR A 53 -13.70 -3.87 7.04
CA TYR A 53 -14.32 -5.11 7.52
C TYR A 53 -14.63 -5.09 9.02
N SER A 54 -14.81 -3.90 9.61
CA SER A 54 -15.07 -3.76 11.04
C SER A 54 -16.38 -4.45 11.47
N PRO A 55 -16.38 -5.31 12.51
CA PRO A 55 -15.24 -5.64 13.37
C PRO A 55 -14.35 -6.76 12.79
N THR A 56 -13.08 -6.43 12.47
CA THR A 56 -12.02 -7.37 12.08
C THR A 56 -10.74 -7.07 12.86
N THR A 57 -9.88 -8.08 13.05
CA THR A 57 -8.56 -7.88 13.66
C THR A 57 -7.51 -7.60 12.58
N VAL A 58 -6.47 -6.83 12.91
CA VAL A 58 -5.32 -6.57 12.02
C VAL A 58 -4.72 -7.87 11.47
N VAL A 59 -4.66 -8.93 12.28
CA VAL A 59 -4.16 -10.25 11.85
C VAL A 59 -5.05 -10.89 10.78
N LYS A 60 -6.38 -10.77 10.90
CA LYS A 60 -7.31 -11.25 9.87
C LYS A 60 -7.25 -10.39 8.62
N ALA A 61 -7.20 -9.07 8.79
CA ALA A 61 -7.05 -8.12 7.69
C ALA A 61 -5.76 -8.37 6.88
N HIS A 62 -4.65 -8.70 7.54
CA HIS A 62 -3.39 -9.02 6.85
C HIS A 62 -3.53 -10.27 5.96
N LYS A 63 -4.25 -11.29 6.43
CA LYS A 63 -4.51 -12.50 5.62
C LYS A 63 -5.36 -12.16 4.39
N ILE A 64 -6.37 -11.30 4.57
CA ILE A 64 -7.20 -10.80 3.46
C ILE A 64 -6.34 -9.98 2.51
N MET A 65 -5.48 -9.10 3.01
CA MET A 65 -4.56 -8.28 2.20
C MET A 65 -3.73 -9.18 1.27
N VAL A 66 -3.06 -10.19 1.79
CA VAL A 66 -2.27 -11.15 1.01
C VAL A 66 -3.14 -11.87 -0.03
N ALA A 67 -4.30 -12.39 0.37
CA ALA A 67 -5.21 -13.10 -0.54
C ALA A 67 -5.82 -12.19 -1.62
N SER A 68 -5.98 -10.91 -1.32
CA SER A 68 -6.59 -9.92 -2.22
C SER A 68 -5.63 -9.35 -3.26
N SER A 69 -4.36 -9.78 -3.25
CA SER A 69 -3.37 -9.37 -4.26
C SER A 69 -3.83 -9.77 -5.65
N ASP A 70 -4.07 -11.07 -5.86
CA ASP A 70 -4.47 -11.63 -7.16
C ASP A 70 -5.82 -11.06 -7.63
N ALA A 71 -6.78 -10.93 -6.71
CA ALA A 71 -8.09 -10.36 -7.00
C ALA A 71 -7.97 -8.88 -7.42
N GLY A 72 -7.11 -8.11 -6.74
CA GLY A 72 -6.89 -6.72 -7.08
C GLY A 72 -6.24 -6.55 -8.46
N SER A 73 -5.24 -7.36 -8.78
CA SER A 73 -4.59 -7.30 -10.11
C SER A 73 -5.51 -7.77 -11.25
N LEU A 74 -6.53 -8.58 -10.95
CA LEU A 74 -7.54 -9.00 -11.92
C LEU A 74 -8.62 -7.92 -12.16
N ILE A 75 -9.08 -7.26 -11.09
CA ILE A 75 -10.18 -6.27 -11.17
C ILE A 75 -9.65 -4.92 -11.67
N HIS A 76 -8.46 -4.52 -11.22
CA HIS A 76 -7.81 -3.26 -11.59
C HIS A 76 -6.42 -3.55 -12.18
N PRO A 77 -6.35 -4.07 -13.42
CA PRO A 77 -5.08 -4.36 -14.05
C PRO A 77 -4.28 -3.08 -14.24
N ALA A 78 -2.96 -3.15 -14.15
CA ALA A 78 -2.07 -1.98 -14.22
C ALA A 78 -2.14 -1.19 -15.55
N ASN A 79 -2.79 -1.73 -16.57
CA ASN A 79 -3.00 -1.10 -17.88
C ASN A 79 -4.49 -0.83 -18.15
N ASP A 80 -5.33 -0.67 -17.12
CA ASP A 80 -6.70 -0.20 -17.33
C ASP A 80 -6.69 1.29 -17.72
N ASP A 81 -7.55 1.70 -18.67
CA ASP A 81 -7.74 3.10 -19.06
C ASP A 81 -8.57 3.88 -18.01
N ASP A 82 -8.46 3.50 -16.72
CA ASP A 82 -9.28 4.04 -15.64
C ASP A 82 -8.64 5.31 -15.08
N ALA A 83 -8.93 6.41 -15.79
CA ALA A 83 -8.42 7.75 -15.54
C ALA A 83 -8.86 8.35 -14.18
N GLU A 84 -9.97 7.91 -13.57
CA GLU A 84 -10.43 8.47 -12.30
C GLU A 84 -9.46 8.22 -11.14
N LEU A 85 -8.78 7.06 -11.15
CA LEU A 85 -7.76 6.72 -10.15
C LEU A 85 -6.38 7.31 -10.47
N GLU A 86 -6.16 7.79 -11.70
CA GLU A 86 -4.91 8.42 -12.13
C GLU A 86 -4.86 9.92 -11.83
N GLU A 87 -6.01 10.53 -11.48
CA GLU A 87 -6.12 11.94 -11.09
C GLU A 87 -5.82 12.20 -9.59
N ILE A 88 -5.56 11.16 -8.79
CA ILE A 88 -5.26 11.22 -7.35
C ILE A 88 -3.77 11.42 -7.09
#